data_AF-A0A3D1RIU8-F1
#
_entry.id   AF-A0A3D1RIU8-F1
#
_cell.length_a   1.000
_cell.length_b   1.000
_cell.length_c   1.000
_cell.angle_alpha   90.00
_cell.angle_beta   90.00
_cell.angle_gamma   90.00
#
_symmetry.space_group_name_H-M   'P 1'
#
loop_
_entity.id
_entity.type
_entity.pdbx_description
1 polymer ?
#
loop_
_entity_poly.entity_id
_entity_poly.type
_entity_poly.pdbx_seq_one_letter_code
_entity_poly.pdbx_strand_id
1 'polypeptide(L)' 'MTAFSSEELFLKLMEMGCVPGEIVTVNQIAPLKDPISITVSGYQLSLRLNEADQVLVEEC' A
#
# COMPACT_ATOMS: atom_id res chain seq x y z
N MET A 1 2.62 -21.52 5.94
CA MET A 1 2.23 -20.19 6.44
C MET A 1 3.47 -19.32 6.32
N THR A 2 3.68 -18.71 5.16
CA THR A 2 4.86 -17.87 4.89
C THR A 2 4.54 -16.46 5.37
N ALA A 3 5.13 -16.06 6.49
CA ALA A 3 5.20 -14.65 6.87
C ALA A 3 6.28 -14.01 5.99
N PHE A 4 5.92 -12.95 5.26
CA PHE A 4 6.88 -12.18 4.48
C PHE A 4 7.73 -11.34 5.43
N SER A 5 9.03 -11.26 5.17
CA SER A 5 9.90 -10.30 5.84
C SER A 5 9.56 -8.87 5.38
N SER A 6 9.85 -7.87 6.20
CA SER A 6 9.59 -6.45 5.87
C SER A 6 10.35 -6.01 4.61
N GLU A 7 11.51 -6.59 4.35
CA GLU A 7 12.34 -6.31 3.18
C GLU A 7 11.69 -6.81 1.87
N GLU A 8 11.12 -8.02 1.87
CA GLU A 8 10.39 -8.55 0.71
C GLU A 8 9.13 -7.73 0.40
N LEU A 9 8.40 -7.31 1.44
CA LEU A 9 7.23 -6.46 1.27
C LEU A 9 7.60 -5.10 0.68
N PHE A 10 8.69 -4.48 1.16
CA PHE A 10 9.17 -3.21 0.63
C PHE A 10 9.52 -3.31 -0.86
N LEU A 11 10.29 -4.34 -1.27
CA LEU A 11 10.59 -4.56 -2.69
C LEU A 11 9.32 -4.74 -3.52
N LYS A 12 8.37 -5.54 -3.05
CA LYS A 12 7.12 -5.79 -3.77
C LYS A 12 6.28 -4.51 -3.92
N LEU A 13 6.20 -3.68 -2.89
CA LEU A 13 5.50 -2.39 -2.94
C LEU A 13 6.13 -1.45 -3.97
N MET A 14 7.47 -1.39 -4.02
CA MET A 14 8.18 -0.62 -5.04
C MET A 14 7.92 -1.14 -6.46
N GLU A 15 7.93 -2.46 -6.67
CA GLU A 15 7.56 -3.07 -7.96
C GLU A 15 6.12 -2.76 -8.38
N MET A 16 5.23 -2.58 -7.40
CA MET A 16 3.86 -2.13 -7.58
C MET A 16 3.75 -0.59 -7.69
N GLY A 17 4.85 0.16 -7.76
CA GLY A 17 4.80 1.62 -7.94
C GLY A 17 4.51 2.42 -6.66
N CYS A 18 4.45 1.78 -5.50
CA CYS A 18 4.46 2.48 -4.21
C CYS A 18 5.89 2.91 -3.88
N VAL A 19 6.40 3.89 -4.62
CA VAL A 19 7.76 4.43 -4.45
C VAL A 19 7.73 5.85 -3.85
N PRO A 20 8.80 6.30 -3.19
CA PRO A 20 8.86 7.65 -2.64
C PRO A 20 8.63 8.73 -3.70
N GLY A 21 7.73 9.68 -3.40
CA GLY A 21 7.36 10.78 -4.30
C GLY A 21 6.15 10.50 -5.20
N GLU A 22 5.63 9.27 -5.22
CA GLU A 22 4.38 8.97 -5.92
C GLU A 22 3.16 9.46 -5.15
N ILE A 23 2.19 9.97 -5.90
CA ILE A 23 0.91 10.40 -5.32
C ILE A 23 0.03 9.17 -5.13
N VAL A 24 -0.40 8.97 -3.90
CA VAL A 24 -1.34 7.91 -3.52
C VAL A 24 -2.66 8.54 -3.13
N THR A 25 -3.76 8.02 -3.67
CA THR A 25 -5.11 8.44 -3.29
C THR A 25 -5.86 7.29 -2.64
N VAL A 26 -6.41 7.50 -1.44
CA VAL A 26 -7.27 6.50 -0.79
C VAL A 26 -8.64 6.52 -1.45
N ASN A 27 -9.04 5.41 -2.06
CA ASN A 27 -10.32 5.27 -2.74
C ASN A 27 -11.41 4.73 -1.80
N GLN A 28 -11.09 3.66 -1.06
CA GLN A 28 -12.04 2.97 -0.20
C GLN A 28 -11.32 2.26 0.94
N ILE A 29 -11.96 2.24 2.10
CA ILE A 29 -11.55 1.43 3.24
C ILE A 29 -12.66 0.42 3.49
N ALA A 30 -12.33 -0.87 3.57
CA ALA A 30 -13.32 -1.89 3.87
C ALA A 30 -13.98 -1.66 5.25
N PRO A 31 -15.22 -2.15 5.49
CA PRO A 31 -15.93 -1.92 6.76
C PRO A 31 -15.15 -2.36 8.01
N LEU A 32 -14.30 -3.39 7.88
CA LEU A 32 -13.43 -3.89 8.95
C LEU A 32 -12.02 -3.32 8.90
N LYS A 33 -11.81 -2.19 8.20
CA LYS A 33 -10.53 -1.49 7.98
C LYS A 33 -9.48 -2.26 7.19
N ASP A 34 -9.80 -3.46 6.72
CA ASP A 34 -8.91 -4.31 5.92
C ASP A 34 -9.72 -4.99 4.79
N PRO A 35 -9.31 -4.88 3.51
CA PRO A 35 -8.19 -4.09 2.98
C PRO A 35 -8.51 -2.60 2.77
N ILE A 36 -7.46 -1.83 2.45
CA ILE A 36 -7.54 -0.45 1.98
C ILE A 36 -7.27 -0.45 0.47
N SER A 37 -8.14 0.20 -0.30
CA SER A 37 -7.96 0.43 -1.73
C SER A 37 -7.38 1.82 -1.98
N ILE A 38 -6.26 1.85 -2.68
CA ILE A 38 -5.57 3.06 -3.10
C ILE A 38 -5.45 3.13 -4.62
N THR A 39 -5.29 4.34 -5.15
CA THR A 39 -4.80 4.58 -6.52
C THR A 39 -3.35 5.02 -6.44
N VAL A 40 -2.48 4.33 -7.17
CA VAL A 40 -1.05 4.65 -7.29
C VAL A 40 -0.62 4.38 -8.74
N SER A 41 0.26 5.21 -9.29
CA SER A 41 0.75 5.07 -10.68
C SER A 41 -0.37 4.87 -11.73
N GLY A 42 -1.55 5.46 -11.51
CA GLY A 42 -2.69 5.41 -12.42
C GLY A 42 -3.54 4.13 -12.36
N TYR A 43 -3.34 3.24 -11.39
CA TYR A 43 -4.14 2.03 -11.22
C TYR A 43 -4.55 1.79 -9.77
N GLN A 44 -5.54 0.92 -9.56
CA GLN A 44 -6.02 0.57 -8.22
C GLN A 44 -5.25 -0.58 -7.61
N LEU A 45 -4.72 -0.37 -6.41
CA LEU A 45 -4.04 -1.37 -5.60
C LEU A 45 -4.82 -1.58 -4.29
N SER A 46 -4.98 -2.83 -3.88
CA SER A 46 -5.58 -3.17 -2.59
C SER A 46 -4.49 -3.68 -1.66
N LEU A 47 -4.26 -2.97 -0.56
CA LEU A 47 -3.28 -3.32 0.46
C LEU A 47 -4.00 -3.84 1.68
N ARG A 48 -3.47 -4.90 2.28
CA ARG A 48 -3.93 -5.30 3.61
C ARG A 48 -3.51 -4.26 4.64
N LEU A 49 -4.24 -4.18 5.74
CA LEU A 49 -3.94 -3.21 6.80
C LEU A 49 -2.49 -3.33 7.31
N ASN A 50 -1.96 -4.55 7.46
CA ASN A 50 -0.59 -4.79 7.90
C ASN A 50 0.48 -4.43 6.83
N GLU A 51 0.10 -4.38 5.56
CA GLU A 51 0.99 -3.93 4.48
C GLU A 51 0.96 -2.40 4.39
N ALA A 52 -0.23 -1.80 4.49
CA ALA A 52 -0.42 -0.36 4.50
C ALA A 52 0.27 0.32 5.70
N ASP A 53 0.36 -0.35 6.86
CA ASP A 53 1.07 0.15 8.04
C ASP A 53 2.58 0.35 7.80
N GLN A 54 3.14 -0.27 6.75
CA GLN A 54 4.55 -0.12 6.36
C GLN A 54 4.78 1.01 5.35
N VAL A 55 3.71 1.65 4.85
CA VAL A 55 3.78 2.73 3.86
C VAL A 55 3.60 4.06 4.57
N LEU A 56 4.67 4.86 4.60
CA LEU A 56 4.63 6.23 5.12
C LEU A 56 4.17 7.18 4.01
N VAL A 57 3.20 8.04 4.35
CA VAL A 57 2.67 9.07 3.44
C VAL A 57 2.66 10.43 4.15
N GLU A 58 2.80 11.50 3.38
CA GLU A 58 2.65 12.88 3.85
C GLU A 58 1.38 13.49 3.27
N GLU A 59 0.66 14.28 4.08
CA GLU A 59 -0.50 15.03 3.60
C GLU A 59 -0.01 16.26 2.83
N CYS A 60 -0.53 16.46 1.61
CA CYS A 60 -0.24 17.63 0.77
C CYS A 60 -1.20 18.79 1.06
#